data_AF-A0A656GIN8-F1
#
_entry.id   AF-A0A656GIN8-F1
#
_cell.length_a   1.000
_cell.length_b   1.000
_cell.length_c   1.000
_cell.angle_alpha   90.00
_cell.angle_beta   90.00
_cell.angle_gamma   90.00
#
_symmetry.space_group_name_H-M   'P 1'
#
loop_
_entity.id
_entity.type
_entity.pdbx_description
1 polymer ?
#
loop_
_entity_poly.entity_id
_entity_poly.type
_entity_poly.pdbx_seq_one_letter_code
_entity_poly.pdbx_strand_id
1 'polypeptide(L)'
;KTIDYRYAETANGENEEIQALLEIQLSPKIHVKSTVHYEDRYLGKGDYYSVAVQNGAGIQVCLPNLVRGQSVHFNIVSSKRPWGVLPVEKIDGTLHEAFLNRGQFRKAEQFGTLANKPAGKASDDFTYPLMPPENEDLIWETWV
;
A
#
# COMPACT_ATOMS: atom_id res chain seq x y z
N LYS A 1 -6.66 26.21 21.46
CA LYS A 1 -6.91 27.20 20.39
C LYS A 1 -6.51 26.56 19.08
N THR A 2 -7.48 26.07 18.32
CA THR A 2 -7.27 25.60 16.95
C THR A 2 -7.04 26.85 16.11
N ILE A 3 -5.84 27.01 15.56
CA ILE A 3 -5.55 28.09 14.62
C ILE A 3 -6.18 27.63 13.32
N ASP A 4 -7.26 28.29 12.89
CA ASP A 4 -7.79 28.11 11.53
C ASP A 4 -6.71 28.58 10.56
N TYR A 5 -5.97 27.63 9.98
CA TYR A 5 -5.08 27.89 8.86
C TYR A 5 -5.96 28.22 7.66
N ARG A 6 -6.17 29.51 7.40
CA ARG A 6 -6.79 30.01 6.17
C ARG A 6 -5.71 30.59 5.26
N TYR A 7 -5.79 30.27 3.97
CA TYR A 7 -4.96 30.89 2.96
C TYR A 7 -5.28 32.39 2.86
N ALA A 8 -4.31 33.18 2.40
CA ALA A 8 -4.50 34.61 2.26
C ALA A 8 -5.53 34.92 1.15
N GLU A 9 -6.42 35.89 1.37
CA GLU A 9 -7.40 36.37 0.37
C GLU A 9 -6.72 37.22 -0.73
N THR A 10 -5.78 36.60 -1.44
CA THR A 10 -5.01 37.16 -2.56
C THR A 10 -4.99 36.14 -3.68
N ALA A 11 -4.76 36.57 -4.94
CA ALA A 11 -4.65 35.64 -6.06
C ALA A 11 -3.61 34.52 -5.84
N ASN A 12 -2.54 34.80 -5.07
CA ASN A 12 -1.56 33.78 -4.72
C ASN A 12 -2.09 32.79 -3.67
N GLY A 13 -2.82 33.27 -2.66
CA GLY A 13 -3.41 32.39 -1.66
C GLY A 13 -4.57 31.54 -2.21
N GLU A 14 -5.33 32.04 -3.18
CA GLU A 14 -6.29 31.24 -3.94
C GLU A 14 -5.61 30.09 -4.71
N ASN A 15 -4.47 30.36 -5.36
CA ASN A 15 -3.70 29.33 -6.04
C ASN A 15 -3.14 28.28 -5.06
N GLU A 16 -2.65 28.71 -3.90
CA GLU A 16 -2.17 27.80 -2.85
C GLU A 16 -3.30 26.91 -2.31
N GLU A 17 -4.50 27.47 -2.11
CA GLU A 17 -5.69 26.72 -1.69
C GLU A 17 -6.10 25.68 -2.75
N ILE A 18 -6.15 26.07 -4.02
CA ILE A 18 -6.43 25.16 -5.13
C ILE A 18 -5.39 24.05 -5.19
N GLN A 19 -4.11 24.38 -5.05
CA GLN A 19 -3.03 23.40 -5.06
C GLN A 19 -3.15 22.40 -3.90
N ALA A 20 -3.43 22.89 -2.69
CA ALA A 20 -3.63 22.01 -1.53
C ALA A 20 -4.85 21.11 -1.68
N LEU A 21 -5.94 21.63 -2.25
CA LEU A 21 -7.13 20.83 -2.55
C LEU A 21 -6.82 19.75 -3.59
N LEU A 22 -6.09 20.09 -4.66
CA LEU A 22 -5.64 19.13 -5.67
C LEU A 22 -4.73 18.07 -5.06
N GLU A 23 -3.80 18.46 -4.18
CA GLU A 23 -2.92 17.52 -3.48
C GLU A 23 -3.73 16.52 -2.65
N ILE A 24 -4.76 16.97 -1.94
CA ILE A 24 -5.65 16.10 -1.16
C ILE A 24 -6.45 15.17 -2.07
N GLN A 25 -7.01 15.69 -3.17
CA GLN A 25 -7.84 14.91 -4.10
C GLN A 25 -7.03 13.87 -4.88
N LEU A 26 -5.79 14.19 -5.23
CA LEU A 26 -4.89 13.32 -5.98
C LEU A 26 -4.07 12.39 -5.07
N SER A 27 -4.12 12.59 -3.75
CA SER A 27 -3.39 11.76 -2.80
C SER A 27 -3.90 10.32 -2.83
N PRO A 28 -3.02 9.34 -3.10
CA PRO A 28 -3.40 7.94 -3.09
C PRO A 28 -3.72 7.48 -1.66
N LYS A 29 -4.75 6.65 -1.51
CA LYS A 29 -5.06 6.01 -0.21
C LYS A 29 -4.35 4.67 -0.13
N ILE A 30 -3.64 4.42 0.97
CA ILE A 30 -2.87 3.20 1.14
C ILE A 30 -3.49 2.37 2.28
N HIS A 31 -3.75 1.10 2.02
CA HIS A 31 -4.17 0.13 3.02
C HIS A 31 -3.15 -1.01 3.09
N VAL A 32 -2.71 -1.36 4.30
CA VAL A 32 -1.67 -2.39 4.52
C VAL A 32 -2.14 -3.38 5.58
N LYS A 33 -1.93 -4.66 5.31
CA LYS A 33 -2.22 -5.75 6.24
C LYS A 33 -1.06 -6.73 6.29
N SER A 34 -0.52 -6.96 7.49
CA SER A 34 0.50 -7.99 7.67
C SER A 34 -0.09 -9.38 7.45
N THR A 35 0.64 -10.26 6.75
CA THR A 35 0.25 -11.66 6.55
C THR A 35 1.05 -12.56 7.48
N VAL A 36 0.42 -13.65 7.92
CA VAL A 36 1.03 -14.65 8.80
C VAL A 36 0.76 -16.05 8.26
N HIS A 37 1.71 -16.96 8.46
CA HIS A 37 1.45 -18.39 8.40
C HIS A 37 1.69 -19.01 9.78
N TYR A 38 1.11 -20.18 9.99
CA TYR A 38 1.25 -20.90 11.25
C TYR A 38 2.29 -22.00 11.09
N GLU A 39 3.26 -22.03 11.99
CA GLU A 39 4.28 -23.08 12.07
C GLU A 39 4.28 -23.70 13.46
N ASP A 40 4.52 -25.01 13.51
CA ASP A 40 4.70 -25.72 14.78
C ASP A 40 6.11 -25.48 15.30
N ARG A 41 6.23 -24.78 16.43
CA ARG A 41 7.52 -24.50 17.09
C ARG A 41 7.60 -25.21 18.43
N TYR A 42 8.73 -25.87 18.65
CA TYR A 42 9.05 -26.46 19.93
C TYR A 42 9.52 -25.37 20.92
N LEU A 43 8.75 -25.14 21.97
CA LEU A 43 9.01 -24.08 22.97
C LEU A 43 9.62 -24.62 24.28
N GLY A 44 10.17 -25.84 24.28
CA GLY A 44 10.96 -26.37 25.39
C GLY A 44 10.17 -26.99 26.55
N LYS A 45 8.91 -27.38 26.35
CA LYS A 45 8.07 -28.03 27.37
C LYS A 45 7.25 -29.23 26.85
N GLY A 46 7.89 -30.10 26.07
CA GLY A 46 7.29 -31.38 25.64
C GLY A 46 6.38 -31.28 24.42
N ASP A 47 5.66 -30.17 24.26
CA ASP A 47 4.71 -29.99 23.15
C ASP A 47 5.14 -28.95 22.11
N TYR A 48 4.69 -29.17 20.88
CA TYR A 48 4.76 -28.21 19.78
C TYR A 48 3.56 -27.25 19.86
N TYR A 49 3.82 -25.97 19.69
CA TYR A 49 2.77 -24.95 19.63
C TYR A 49 2.70 -24.36 18.23
N SER A 50 1.47 -24.17 17.73
CA SER A 50 1.22 -23.44 16.49
C SER A 50 1.40 -21.95 16.74
N VAL A 51 2.44 -21.36 16.14
CA VAL A 51 2.79 -19.95 16.30
C VAL A 51 2.56 -19.22 14.99
N ALA A 52 1.89 -18.06 15.06
CA ALA A 52 1.75 -17.17 13.93
C ALA A 52 3.09 -16.47 13.65
N VAL A 53 3.65 -16.71 12.47
CA VAL A 53 4.91 -16.13 12.00
C VAL A 53 4.59 -15.19 10.85
N GLN A 54 5.02 -13.93 10.94
CA GLN A 54 4.84 -12.99 9.84
C GLN A 54 5.65 -13.45 8.62
N ASN A 55 4.99 -13.52 7.47
CA ASN A 55 5.61 -13.93 6.21
C ASN A 55 5.60 -12.85 5.13
N GLY A 56 4.95 -11.72 5.37
CA GLY A 56 4.90 -10.60 4.44
C GLY A 56 3.84 -9.58 4.80
N ALA A 57 3.44 -8.79 3.81
CA ALA A 57 2.34 -7.84 3.90
C ALA A 57 1.60 -7.70 2.56
N GLY A 58 0.27 -7.71 2.63
CA GLY A 58 -0.59 -7.24 1.55
C GLY A 58 -0.65 -5.72 1.58
N ILE A 59 -0.59 -5.09 0.42
CA ILE A 59 -0.67 -3.65 0.22
C ILE A 59 -1.70 -3.36 -0.86
N GLN A 60 -2.61 -2.43 -0.60
CA GLN A 60 -3.50 -1.84 -1.59
C GLN A 60 -3.21 -0.35 -1.70
N VAL A 61 -2.97 0.12 -2.92
CA VAL A 61 -2.86 1.54 -3.25
C VAL A 61 -4.07 1.91 -4.10
N CYS A 62 -4.95 2.75 -3.56
CA CYS A 62 -6.07 3.32 -4.29
C CYS A 62 -5.59 4.59 -5.00
N LEU A 63 -5.53 4.51 -6.32
CA LEU A 63 -5.17 5.58 -7.24
C LEU A 63 -6.46 6.29 -7.68
N PRO A 64 -6.58 7.61 -7.45
CA PRO A 64 -7.76 8.36 -7.87
C PRO A 64 -8.01 8.26 -9.38
N ASN A 65 -9.27 8.30 -9.79
CA ASN A 65 -9.62 8.30 -11.22
C ASN A 65 -8.94 9.44 -12.01
N LEU A 66 -8.65 10.57 -11.36
CA LEU A 66 -8.03 11.76 -11.97
C LEU A 66 -6.61 11.51 -12.48
N VAL A 67 -5.91 10.50 -11.95
CA VAL A 67 -4.55 10.16 -12.40
C VAL A 67 -4.53 9.06 -13.48
N ARG A 68 -5.69 8.70 -14.04
CA ARG A 68 -5.76 7.73 -15.15
C ARG A 68 -5.02 8.24 -16.39
N GLY A 69 -4.34 7.32 -17.06
CA GLY A 69 -3.50 7.63 -18.23
C GLY A 69 -2.18 8.34 -17.88
N GLN A 70 -1.95 8.69 -16.62
CA GLN A 70 -0.69 9.25 -16.14
C GLN A 70 0.24 8.15 -15.64
N SER A 71 1.54 8.41 -15.69
CA SER A 71 2.55 7.54 -15.08
C SER A 71 2.71 7.89 -13.61
N VAL A 72 2.58 6.89 -12.74
CA VAL A 72 2.81 7.03 -11.30
C VAL A 72 4.15 6.41 -10.95
N HIS A 73 5.00 7.17 -10.27
CA HIS A 73 6.30 6.69 -9.82
C HIS A 73 6.26 6.28 -8.35
N PHE A 74 6.72 5.07 -8.04
CA PHE A 74 6.80 4.57 -6.67
C PHE A 74 8.23 4.66 -6.14
N ASN A 75 8.41 5.42 -5.06
CA ASN A 75 9.64 5.37 -4.26
C ASN A 75 9.44 4.42 -3.07
N ILE A 76 10.04 3.23 -3.16
CA ILE A 76 9.83 2.16 -2.17
C ILE A 76 11.09 2.03 -1.31
N VAL A 77 10.92 2.22 0.00
CA VAL A 77 12.00 2.10 0.99
C VAL A 77 11.62 1.05 2.03
N SER A 78 12.42 -0.02 2.12
CA SER A 78 12.37 -0.98 3.23
C SER A 78 13.23 -0.49 4.39
N SER A 79 12.69 -0.61 5.59
CA SER A 79 13.48 -0.47 6.80
C SER A 79 13.07 -1.53 7.83
N LYS A 80 14.00 -1.89 8.70
CA LYS A 80 13.77 -2.75 9.85
C LYS A 80 14.23 -2.04 11.11
N ARG A 81 13.66 -2.44 12.23
CA ARG A 81 14.19 -2.10 13.55
C ARG A 81 14.84 -3.34 14.15
N PRO A 82 16.19 -3.45 14.12
CA PRO A 82 16.86 -4.59 14.73
C PRO A 82 16.47 -4.70 16.21
N TRP A 83 16.02 -5.90 16.60
CA TRP A 83 15.62 -6.24 17.98
C TRP A 83 14.53 -5.35 18.61
N GLY A 84 13.79 -4.57 17.80
CA GLY A 84 12.70 -3.71 18.28
C GLY A 84 13.13 -2.47 19.09
N VAL A 85 14.40 -2.36 19.47
CA VAL A 85 14.93 -1.28 20.32
C VAL A 85 16.02 -0.44 19.68
N LEU A 86 16.70 -0.96 18.65
CA LEU A 86 17.77 -0.24 17.96
C LEU A 86 17.21 0.82 17.00
N PRO A 87 18.04 1.76 16.51
CA PRO A 87 17.64 2.68 15.45
C PRO A 87 17.09 1.96 14.22
N VAL A 88 16.22 2.63 13.48
CA VAL A 88 15.69 2.10 12.22
C VAL A 88 16.83 2.08 11.20
N GLU A 89 17.06 0.92 10.61
CA GLU A 89 18.07 0.70 9.58
C GLU A 89 17.38 0.35 8.26
N LYS A 90 17.88 0.87 7.15
CA LYS A 90 17.42 0.48 5.81
C LYS A 90 17.75 -1.00 5.58
N ILE A 91 16.83 -1.74 4.97
CA ILE A 91 17.12 -3.11 4.55
C ILE A 91 17.73 -3.06 3.16
N ASP A 92 18.89 -3.69 2.99
CA ASP A 92 19.48 -3.92 1.66
C ASP A 92 18.68 -5.00 0.94
N GLY A 93 17.83 -4.58 -0.01
CA GLY A 93 16.98 -5.45 -0.81
C GLY A 93 15.92 -4.65 -1.57
N THR A 94 15.69 -4.98 -2.84
CA THR A 94 14.73 -4.28 -3.69
C THR A 94 13.33 -4.86 -3.53
N LEU A 95 12.58 -4.36 -2.54
CA LEU A 95 11.13 -4.58 -2.46
C LEU A 95 10.40 -4.14 -3.74
N HIS A 96 11.02 -3.24 -4.50
CA HIS A 96 10.50 -2.69 -5.74
C HIS A 96 10.10 -3.77 -6.75
N GLU A 97 10.94 -4.79 -6.95
CA GLU A 97 10.62 -5.88 -7.88
C GLU A 97 9.45 -6.72 -7.40
N ALA A 98 9.42 -7.09 -6.12
CA ALA A 98 8.31 -7.85 -5.55
C ALA A 98 7.00 -7.06 -5.62
N PHE A 99 7.04 -5.77 -5.29
CA PHE A 99 5.90 -4.87 -5.31
C PHE A 99 5.28 -4.74 -6.71
N LEU A 100 6.13 -4.58 -7.74
CA LEU A 100 5.68 -4.43 -9.13
C LEU A 100 5.27 -5.77 -9.75
N ASN A 101 6.08 -6.82 -9.61
CA ASN A 101 5.86 -8.10 -10.30
C ASN A 101 4.69 -8.92 -9.77
N ARG A 102 4.26 -8.67 -8.53
CA ARG A 102 3.15 -9.38 -7.87
C ARG A 102 1.88 -8.56 -7.80
N GLY A 103 1.91 -7.31 -8.28
CA GLY A 103 0.75 -6.46 -8.16
C GLY A 103 -0.29 -6.69 -9.24
N GLN A 104 -1.55 -6.51 -8.86
CA GLN A 104 -2.72 -6.77 -9.66
C GLN A 104 -3.71 -5.63 -9.48
N PHE A 105 -4.44 -5.30 -10.54
CA PHE A 105 -5.53 -4.33 -10.43
C PHE A 105 -6.77 -4.98 -9.81
N ARG A 106 -7.40 -4.26 -8.88
CA ARG A 106 -8.64 -4.64 -8.20
C ARG A 106 -9.69 -3.56 -8.40
N LYS A 107 -10.96 -3.95 -8.26
CA LYS A 107 -12.09 -3.00 -8.33
C LYS A 107 -12.10 -2.10 -7.10
N ALA A 108 -12.51 -0.84 -7.25
CA ALA A 108 -12.59 0.14 -6.14
C ALA A 108 -13.34 -0.38 -4.90
N GLU A 109 -14.38 -1.19 -5.10
CA GLU A 109 -15.19 -1.83 -4.04
C GLU A 109 -14.38 -2.77 -3.13
N GLN A 110 -13.24 -3.29 -3.61
CA GLN A 110 -12.40 -4.25 -2.89
C GLN A 110 -11.39 -3.57 -1.97
N PHE A 111 -11.35 -2.24 -1.93
CA PHE A 111 -10.46 -1.49 -1.06
C PHE A 111 -10.70 -1.82 0.41
N GLY A 112 -9.61 -2.06 1.16
CA GLY A 112 -9.66 -2.48 2.56
C GLY A 112 -9.82 -4.00 2.74
N THR A 113 -10.07 -4.75 1.67
CA THR A 113 -10.24 -6.21 1.74
C THR A 113 -8.99 -6.91 1.21
N LEU A 114 -8.04 -7.20 2.09
CA LEU A 114 -6.81 -7.94 1.79
C LEU A 114 -6.88 -9.40 2.25
N ALA A 115 -6.56 -10.33 1.34
CA ALA A 115 -6.40 -11.74 1.65
C ALA A 115 -5.16 -11.99 2.53
N ASN A 116 -5.18 -13.07 3.32
CA ASN A 116 -4.04 -13.49 4.14
C ASN A 116 -2.98 -14.30 3.37
N LYS A 117 -3.16 -14.44 2.05
CA LYS A 117 -2.28 -15.21 1.18
C LYS A 117 -1.73 -14.29 0.10
N PRO A 118 -0.51 -14.55 -0.41
CA PRO A 118 0.02 -13.81 -1.54
C PRO A 118 -0.94 -13.88 -2.74
N ALA A 119 -1.11 -12.75 -3.43
CA ALA A 119 -1.66 -12.79 -4.78
C ALA A 119 -0.73 -13.61 -5.69
N GLY A 120 -1.29 -14.24 -6.74
CA GLY A 120 -0.49 -14.89 -7.77
C GLY A 120 0.45 -13.90 -8.47
N LYS A 121 1.35 -14.37 -9.34
CA LYS A 121 2.16 -13.42 -10.12
C LYS A 121 1.24 -12.57 -10.99
N ALA A 122 1.61 -11.32 -11.23
CA ALA A 122 0.89 -10.46 -12.16
C ALA A 122 0.79 -11.08 -13.57
N SER A 123 1.82 -11.85 -13.96
CA SER A 123 1.86 -12.61 -15.22
C SER A 123 0.89 -13.79 -15.30
N ASP A 124 0.45 -14.31 -14.16
CA ASP A 124 -0.35 -15.54 -14.10
C ASP A 124 -1.85 -15.24 -14.04
N ASP A 125 -2.20 -13.97 -13.77
CA ASP A 125 -3.58 -13.50 -13.67
C ASP A 125 -3.85 -12.44 -14.74
N PHE A 126 -4.26 -12.92 -15.93
CA PHE A 126 -4.74 -12.07 -17.02
C PHE A 126 -6.19 -11.63 -16.83
N THR A 127 -6.82 -11.88 -15.66
CA THR A 127 -8.10 -11.27 -15.33
C THR A 127 -7.89 -9.81 -14.93
N TYR A 128 -7.39 -9.02 -15.87
CA TYR A 128 -7.82 -7.63 -15.94
C TYR A 128 -9.35 -7.67 -15.90
N PRO A 129 -10.04 -7.03 -14.94
CA PRO A 129 -11.40 -6.63 -15.25
C PRO A 129 -11.32 -5.82 -16.55
N LEU A 130 -12.30 -6.00 -17.44
CA LEU A 130 -12.63 -5.00 -18.46
C LEU A 130 -12.32 -3.63 -17.87
N MET A 131 -11.43 -2.87 -18.52
CA MET A 131 -10.91 -1.59 -18.02
C MET A 131 -11.99 -0.91 -17.15
N PRO A 132 -11.77 -0.76 -15.84
CA PRO A 132 -12.83 -0.27 -14.98
C PRO A 132 -13.29 1.11 -15.48
N PRO A 133 -14.57 1.47 -15.32
CA PRO A 133 -15.12 2.73 -15.83
C PRO A 133 -14.24 3.93 -15.52
N GLU A 134 -14.10 4.89 -16.45
CA GLU A 134 -13.17 6.02 -16.32
C GLU A 134 -13.35 6.87 -15.06
N ASN A 135 -14.56 6.87 -14.51
CA ASN A 135 -14.93 7.60 -13.30
C ASN A 135 -14.61 6.86 -11.99
N GLU A 136 -14.10 5.63 -12.04
CA GLU A 136 -13.77 4.83 -10.86
C GLU A 136 -12.29 4.93 -10.48
N ASP A 137 -12.01 4.86 -9.18
CA ASP A 137 -10.64 4.74 -8.69
C ASP A 137 -10.06 3.36 -9.06
N LEU A 138 -8.75 3.29 -9.18
CA LEU A 138 -8.00 2.08 -9.50
C LEU A 138 -7.27 1.58 -8.27
N ILE A 139 -7.48 0.33 -7.88
CA ILE A 139 -6.71 -0.27 -6.80
C ILE A 139 -5.57 -1.08 -7.38
N TRP A 140 -4.35 -0.79 -6.96
CA TRP A 140 -3.20 -1.66 -7.11
C TRP A 140 -3.02 -2.48 -5.85
N GLU A 141 -3.27 -3.79 -5.92
CA GLU A 141 -3.07 -4.72 -4.82
C GLU A 141 -1.79 -5.54 -5.05
N THR A 142 -0.90 -5.62 -4.08
CA THR A 142 0.34 -6.40 -4.17
C THR A 142 0.69 -7.06 -2.84
N TRP A 143 1.58 -8.04 -2.86
CA TRP A 143 2.07 -8.73 -1.68
C TRP A 143 3.60 -8.77 -1.67
N VAL A 144 4.18 -8.27 -0.58
CA VAL A 144 5.62 -8.18 -0.38
C VAL A 144 6.11 -9.01 0.78
#